data_AF-A0A292S3G9-F1
#
_entry.id   AF-A0A292S3G9-F1
#
_cell.length_a   1.000
_cell.length_b   1.000
_cell.length_c   1.000
_cell.angle_alpha   90.00
_cell.angle_beta   90.00
_cell.angle_gamma   90.00
#
_symmetry.space_group_name_H-M   'P 1'
#
loop_
_entity.id
_entity.type
_entity.pdbx_description
1 polymer ?
#
loop_
_entity_poly.entity_id
_entity_poly.type
_entity_poly.pdbx_seq_one_letter_code
_entity_poly.pdbx_strand_id
1 'polypeptide(L)'
;MIEIVDDKLFYIFRIKYQTPADKRNIVVIDLNRIKKISYDDKLFEISIDGMMVEKIVNTSTDVHKINITEMVDSNIKINDYFTPSLYEVLKSKIN
;
A
#
# COMPACT_ATOMS: atom_id res chain seq x y z
N MET A 1 0.77 -4.12 7.96
CA MET A 1 1.76 -3.24 8.60
C MET A 1 1.89 -2.01 7.74
N ILE A 2 1.85 -0.83 8.35
CA ILE A 2 2.09 0.45 7.68
C ILE A 2 3.38 1.00 8.23
N GLU A 3 4.27 1.43 7.35
CA GLU A 3 5.52 2.09 7.69
C GLU A 3 5.77 3.24 6.72
N ILE A 4 6.39 4.33 7.20
CA ILE A 4 6.68 5.51 6.38
C ILE A 4 8.16 5.85 6.52
N VAL A 5 8.87 5.90 5.39
CA VAL A 5 10.30 6.26 5.29
C VAL A 5 10.49 7.09 4.02
N ASP A 6 11.18 8.23 4.13
CA ASP A 6 11.51 9.12 2.99
C ASP A 6 10.31 9.41 2.06
N ASP A 7 9.21 9.89 2.65
CA ASP A 7 7.93 10.19 1.99
C ASP A 7 7.31 9.01 1.22
N LYS A 8 7.71 7.77 1.53
CA LYS A 8 7.15 6.55 0.96
C LYS A 8 6.44 5.76 2.03
N LEU A 9 5.20 5.39 1.75
CA LEU A 9 4.42 4.51 2.60
C LEU A 9 4.56 3.07 2.10
N PHE A 10 5.05 2.21 2.99
CA PHE A 10 5.13 0.77 2.79
C PHE A 10 3.91 0.13 3.44
N TYR A 11 3.04 -0.45 2.62
CA TYR A 11 1.88 -1.20 3.09
C TYR A 11 2.04 -2.68 2.80
N ILE A 12 2.16 -3.46 3.88
CA ILE A 12 2.39 -4.90 3.81
C ILE A 12 1.14 -5.61 4.31
N PHE A 13 0.57 -6.46 3.46
CA PHE A 13 -0.63 -7.21 3.75
C PHE A 13 -0.62 -8.57 3.07
N ARG A 14 -1.58 -9.42 3.43
CA ARG A 14 -1.76 -10.74 2.82
C ARG A 14 -3.23 -10.87 2.47
N ILE A 15 -3.52 -11.21 1.22
CA ILE A 15 -4.89 -11.53 0.82
C ILE A 15 -5.12 -13.01 1.13
N LYS A 16 -6.02 -13.29 2.09
CA LYS A 16 -6.33 -14.67 2.49
C LYS A 16 -6.79 -15.45 1.26
N TYR A 17 -6.31 -16.68 1.13
CA TYR A 17 -6.60 -17.59 0.01
C TYR A 17 -6.02 -17.22 -1.37
N GLN A 18 -5.53 -16.00 -1.58
CA GLN A 18 -4.85 -15.61 -2.82
C GLN A 18 -3.32 -15.58 -2.66
N THR A 19 -2.84 -15.08 -1.53
CA THR A 19 -1.40 -14.99 -1.24
C THR A 19 -0.94 -16.23 -0.46
N PRO A 20 0.08 -16.97 -0.94
CA PRO A 20 0.69 -18.08 -0.22
C PRO A 20 1.08 -17.72 1.21
N ALA A 21 1.10 -18.70 2.12
CA ALA A 21 1.34 -18.45 3.55
C ALA A 21 2.74 -17.89 3.84
N ASP A 22 3.71 -18.26 3.01
CA ASP A 22 5.10 -17.83 3.03
C ASP A 22 5.32 -16.51 2.27
N LYS A 23 4.27 -15.91 1.68
CA LYS A 23 4.35 -14.67 0.90
C LYS A 23 3.47 -13.55 1.46
N ARG A 24 3.78 -12.31 1.06
CA ARG A 24 3.01 -11.10 1.36
C ARG A 24 2.99 -10.18 0.15
N ASN A 25 1.92 -9.41 0.02
CA ASN A 25 1.85 -8.28 -0.91
C ASN A 25 2.44 -7.07 -0.22
N ILE A 26 3.20 -6.30 -0.98
CA ILE A 26 3.77 -5.03 -0.57
C ILE A 26 3.41 -4.01 -1.62
N VAL A 27 2.83 -2.91 -1.16
CA VAL A 27 2.57 -1.74 -1.96
C VAL A 27 3.41 -0.62 -1.38
N VAL A 28 4.26 -0.03 -2.20
CA VAL A 28 5.02 1.16 -1.83
C VAL A 28 4.41 2.35 -2.57
N ILE A 29 3.97 3.35 -1.84
CA ILE A 29 3.27 4.53 -2.36
C ILE A 29 4.13 5.76 -2.12
N ASP A 30 4.42 6.52 -3.17
CA ASP A 30 5.06 7.84 -3.03
C ASP A 30 4.00 8.86 -2.58
N LEU A 31 4.09 9.30 -1.33
CA LEU A 31 3.10 10.18 -0.71
C LEU A 31 3.02 11.55 -1.40
N ASN A 32 4.13 12.04 -1.95
CA ASN A 32 4.20 13.32 -2.64
C ASN A 32 3.61 13.26 -4.06
N ARG A 33 3.35 12.06 -4.58
CA ARG A 33 2.85 11.81 -5.94
C ARG A 33 1.50 11.12 -5.95
N ILE A 34 0.75 11.19 -4.85
CA ILE A 34 -0.65 10.79 -4.80
C ILE A 34 -1.49 11.84 -5.54
N LYS A 35 -2.28 11.39 -6.50
CA LYS A 35 -3.17 12.25 -7.31
C LYS A 35 -4.58 12.27 -6.76
N LYS A 36 -5.06 11.13 -6.26
CA LYS A 36 -6.43 10.99 -5.73
C LYS A 36 -6.51 9.83 -4.76
N ILE A 37 -7.32 10.02 -3.71
CA ILE A 37 -7.78 8.95 -2.84
C ILE A 37 -9.30 9.04 -2.73
N SER A 38 -9.96 7.89 -2.76
CA SER A 38 -11.37 7.76 -2.41
C SER A 38 -11.59 6.54 -1.54
N TYR A 39 -12.61 6.61 -0.70
CA TYR A 39 -13.02 5.53 0.19
C TYR A 39 -14.48 5.16 -0.07
N ASP A 40 -14.76 3.87 -0.19
CA ASP A 40 -16.11 3.30 -0.25
C ASP A 40 -16.45 2.68 1.11
N ASP A 41 -17.32 3.35 1.87
CA ASP A 41 -17.75 2.91 3.19
C ASP A 41 -18.49 1.57 3.20
N LYS A 42 -19.16 1.20 2.09
CA LYS A 42 -19.92 -0.05 2.01
C LYS A 42 -19.01 -1.24 1.75
N LEU A 43 -17.98 -1.05 0.94
CA LEU A 43 -17.02 -2.09 0.59
C LEU A 43 -15.78 -2.10 1.51
N PHE A 44 -15.64 -1.08 2.35
CA PHE A 44 -14.41 -0.79 3.09
C PHE A 44 -13.21 -0.76 2.13
N GLU A 45 -13.36 -0.14 0.96
CA GLU A 45 -12.36 -0.15 -0.11
C GLU A 45 -11.75 1.24 -0.29
N ILE A 46 -10.42 1.29 -0.33
CA ILE A 46 -9.65 2.46 -0.73
C ILE A 46 -9.29 2.30 -2.20
N SER A 47 -9.48 3.36 -2.98
CA SER A 47 -8.88 3.51 -4.30
C SER A 47 -7.83 4.61 -4.24
N ILE A 48 -6.62 4.32 -4.70
CA ILE A 48 -5.48 5.24 -4.66
C ILE A 48 -4.95 5.38 -6.08
N ASP A 49 -4.94 6.60 -6.60
CA ASP A 49 -4.27 6.97 -7.84
C ASP A 49 -2.97 7.70 -7.51
N GLY A 50 -1.84 7.22 -8.02
CA GLY A 50 -0.55 7.85 -7.77
C GLY A 50 0.63 7.04 -8.26
N MET A 51 1.83 7.48 -7.90
CA MET A 51 3.05 6.74 -8.19
C MET A 51 3.31 5.67 -7.14
N MET A 52 3.37 4.40 -7.55
CA MET A 52 3.52 3.26 -6.65
C MET A 52 4.23 2.08 -7.30
N VAL A 53 4.61 1.10 -6.47
CA VAL A 53 5.05 -0.23 -6.93
C VAL A 53 4.41 -1.31 -6.07
N GLU A 54 3.96 -2.38 -6.72
CA GLU A 54 3.35 -3.55 -6.09
C GLU A 54 4.25 -4.77 -6.27
N LYS A 55 4.55 -5.50 -5.19
CA LYS A 55 5.34 -6.74 -5.24
C LYS A 55 4.76 -7.81 -4.34
N ILE A 56 4.88 -9.06 -4.79
CA ILE A 56 4.67 -10.24 -3.94
C ILE A 56 6.05 -10.76 -3.54
N VAL A 57 6.33 -10.77 -2.25
CA VAL A 57 7.64 -11.19 -1.71
C VAL A 57 7.48 -12.28 -0.66
N ASN A 58 8.58 -12.97 -0.32
CA ASN A 58 8.59 -13.89 0.81
C ASN A 58 8.47 -13.13 2.13
N THR A 59 7.84 -13.74 3.12
CA THR A 59 7.64 -13.19 4.47
C THR A 59 8.94 -12.80 5.19
N SER A 60 10.07 -13.42 4.82
CA SER A 60 11.42 -13.13 5.32
C SER A 60 12.13 -11.98 4.60
N THR A 61 11.52 -11.40 3.57
CA THR A 61 12.13 -10.32 2.78
C THR A 61 12.19 -9.04 3.61
N ASP A 62 13.36 -8.43 3.66
CA ASP A 62 13.55 -7.09 4.20
C ASP A 62 12.89 -6.06 3.28
N VAL A 63 11.85 -5.40 3.79
CA VAL A 63 11.00 -4.50 3.01
C VAL A 63 11.72 -3.21 2.60
N HIS A 64 12.76 -2.82 3.34
CA HIS A 64 13.59 -1.66 3.01
C HIS A 64 14.53 -1.91 1.82
N LYS A 65 14.74 -3.18 1.47
CA LYS A 65 15.58 -3.58 0.32
C LYS A 65 14.78 -3.81 -0.96
N ILE A 66 13.47 -3.55 -0.92
CA ILE A 66 12.64 -3.64 -2.11
C ILE A 66 13.11 -2.60 -3.12
N ASN A 67 13.41 -3.06 -4.33
CA ASN A 67 13.74 -2.14 -5.40
C ASN A 67 12.50 -1.32 -5.78
N ILE A 68 12.57 -0.02 -5.50
CA ILE A 68 11.53 1.00 -5.77
C ILE A 68 11.82 1.82 -7.05
N THR A 69 12.85 1.48 -7.84
CA THR A 69 13.12 2.19 -9.11
C THR A 69 12.03 1.96 -10.17
N GLU A 70 11.22 0.91 -9.98
CA GLU A 70 10.14 0.50 -10.89
C GLU A 70 8.78 1.15 -10.55
N MET A 71 8.79 2.22 -9.74
CA MET A 71 7.55 2.93 -9.42
C MET A 71 6.96 3.57 -10.67
N VAL A 72 5.67 3.36 -10.86
CA VAL A 72 4.90 3.84 -12.01
C VAL A 72 3.61 4.49 -11.55
N ASP A 73 3.05 5.35 -12.38
CA ASP A 73 1.68 5.83 -12.17
C ASP A 73 0.72 4.62 -12.27
N SER A 74 -0.07 4.38 -11.24
CA SER A 74 -0.99 3.25 -11.15
C SER A 74 -2.22 3.61 -10.32
N ASN A 75 -3.24 2.76 -10.45
CA ASN A 75 -4.41 2.75 -9.59
C ASN A 75 -4.43 1.43 -8.82
N ILE A 76 -4.58 1.49 -7.50
CA ILE A 76 -4.76 0.31 -6.68
C ILE A 76 -6.04 0.41 -5.86
N LYS A 77 -6.70 -0.73 -5.70
CA LYS A 77 -7.84 -0.92 -4.82
C LYS A 77 -7.50 -1.90 -3.70
N ILE A 78 -7.72 -1.48 -2.46
CA ILE A 78 -7.38 -2.26 -1.27
C ILE A 78 -8.55 -2.22 -0.30
N ASN A 79 -8.98 -3.37 0.20
CA ASN A 79 -9.90 -3.39 1.32
C ASN A 79 -9.18 -3.07 2.64
N ASP A 80 -9.69 -2.07 3.36
CA ASP A 80 -9.08 -1.50 4.57
C ASP A 80 -9.74 -2.03 5.84
N TYR A 81 -9.42 -3.29 6.15
CA TYR A 81 -9.96 -3.98 7.33
C TYR A 81 -9.08 -3.82 8.59
N PHE A 82 -7.97 -3.10 8.51
CA PHE A 82 -6.96 -3.05 9.57
C PHE A 82 -7.05 -1.77 10.40
N THR A 83 -6.55 -1.84 11.64
CA THR A 83 -6.41 -0.69 12.52
C THR A 83 -4.92 -0.50 12.87
N PRO A 84 -4.34 0.70 12.69
CA PRO A 84 -4.96 1.89 12.09
C PRO A 84 -5.33 1.67 10.61
N SER A 85 -6.38 2.35 10.17
CA SER A 85 -6.86 2.35 8.79
C SER A 85 -5.81 2.95 7.85
N LEU A 86 -5.55 2.30 6.71
CA LEU A 86 -4.66 2.85 5.70
C LEU A 86 -5.22 4.15 5.12
N TYR A 87 -6.55 4.24 4.95
CA TYR A 87 -7.20 5.44 4.45
C TYR A 87 -6.95 6.65 5.36
N GLU A 88 -7.18 6.49 6.66
CA GLU A 88 -6.96 7.57 7.64
C GLU A 88 -5.49 7.99 7.69
N VAL A 89 -4.56 7.04 7.62
CA VAL A 89 -3.13 7.34 7.56
C VAL A 89 -2.81 8.16 6.30
N LEU A 90 -3.25 7.72 5.12
CA LEU A 90 -2.98 8.43 3.87
C LEU A 90 -3.60 9.84 3.87
N LYS A 91 -4.84 9.97 4.33
CA LYS A 91 -5.53 11.25 4.44
C LYS A 91 -4.83 12.22 5.38
N SER A 92 -4.18 11.74 6.45
CA SER A 92 -3.37 12.57 7.35
C SER A 92 -2.07 13.10 6.73
N LYS A 93 -1.65 12.55 5.58
CA LYS A 93 -0.40 12.90 4.89
C LYS A 93 -0.62 13.73 3.63
N ILE A 94 -1.85 13.79 3.14
CA ILE A 94 -2.24 14.56 1.97
C ILE A 94 -2.99 15.79 2.48
N ASN A 95 -2.43 16.97 2.25
CA ASN A 95 -3.11 18.24 2.52
C ASN A 95 -4.08 18.58 1.39
#